data_AF-A0A968TXP9-F1
#
_entry.id   AF-A0A968TXP9-F1
#
_cell.length_a   1.000
_cell.length_b   1.000
_cell.length_c   1.000
_cell.angle_alpha   90.00
_cell.angle_beta   90.00
_cell.angle_gamma   90.00
#
_symmetry.space_group_name_H-M   'P 1'
#
loop_
_entity.id
_entity.type
_entity.pdbx_description
1 polymer ?
#
loop_
_entity_poly.entity_id
_entity_poly.type
_entity_poly.pdbx_seq_one_letter_code
_entity_poly.pdbx_strand_id
1 'polypeptide(L)'
;MNLGASTTVSNLKNTYGSVRVQMHPDQASEDTKRMFQGPIIGDFVRTAIGTRILTGSCLNTGSMIALSNYAPKCSKPFGFYTDDSPDGEPYDPDKFIATAQAMLARRKVEMTKEFEGKLRKLMVNRGKIGQK
;
A
#
# COMPACT_ATOMS: atom_id res chain seq x y z
N MET A 1 -3.63 -5.40 -7.55
CA MET A 1 -3.80 -3.95 -7.35
C MET A 1 -4.97 -3.40 -8.16
N ASN A 2 -5.49 -2.24 -7.76
CA ASN A 2 -6.38 -1.37 -8.54
C ASN A 2 -5.91 0.09 -8.36
N LEU A 3 -5.52 0.76 -9.43
CA LEU A 3 -5.11 2.16 -9.37
C LEU A 3 -6.24 3.02 -9.92
N GLY A 4 -6.78 3.91 -9.09
CA GLY A 4 -7.83 4.84 -9.48
C GLY A 4 -7.39 5.72 -10.64
N ALA A 5 -8.35 6.17 -11.44
CA ALA A 5 -8.10 7.08 -12.56
C ALA A 5 -7.31 8.31 -12.08
N SER A 6 -6.37 8.77 -12.90
CA SER A 6 -5.49 9.90 -12.53
C SER A 6 -4.68 9.67 -11.25
N THR A 7 -4.36 8.42 -10.92
CA THR A 7 -3.29 8.15 -9.95
C THR A 7 -1.97 8.63 -10.55
N THR A 8 -1.35 9.64 -9.94
CA THR A 8 -0.10 10.24 -10.41
C THR A 8 1.04 9.91 -9.44
N VAL A 9 2.23 9.73 -9.99
CA VAL A 9 3.42 9.37 -9.21
C VAL A 9 4.60 10.24 -9.63
N SER A 10 5.50 10.55 -8.71
CA SER A 10 6.82 11.08 -9.04
C SER A 10 7.89 10.00 -8.85
N ASN A 11 8.95 10.05 -9.66
CA ASN A 11 10.14 9.22 -9.51
C ASN A 11 11.41 10.04 -9.23
N LEU A 12 11.32 11.36 -9.19
CA LEU A 12 12.46 12.26 -8.97
C LEU A 12 12.18 13.16 -7.76
N LYS A 13 13.17 13.37 -6.90
CA LYS A 13 13.08 14.38 -5.84
C LYS A 13 13.28 15.77 -6.44
N ASN A 14 12.52 16.76 -5.97
CA ASN A 14 12.70 18.15 -6.39
C ASN A 14 14.09 18.72 -6.01
N THR A 15 14.79 18.07 -5.07
CA THR A 15 16.15 18.42 -4.67
C THR A 15 17.23 17.71 -5.50
N TYR A 16 16.87 16.87 -6.48
CA TYR A 16 17.78 16.09 -7.34
C TYR A 16 18.77 15.17 -6.60
N GLY A 17 18.63 15.00 -5.28
CA GLY A 17 19.44 14.08 -4.48
C GLY A 17 18.95 12.62 -4.56
N SER A 18 19.72 11.69 -3.97
CA SER A 18 19.36 10.28 -3.94
C SER A 18 18.03 10.03 -3.22
N VAL A 19 17.20 9.15 -3.77
CA VAL A 19 15.90 8.81 -3.21
C VAL A 19 16.06 7.87 -2.02
N ARG A 20 15.33 8.15 -0.94
CA ARG A 20 15.25 7.25 0.22
C ARG A 20 13.86 6.63 0.28
N VAL A 21 13.81 5.35 0.65
CA VAL A 21 12.59 4.56 0.74
C VAL A 21 12.50 3.98 2.14
N GLN A 22 11.30 3.92 2.71
CA GLN A 22 11.02 3.21 3.95
C GLN A 22 10.09 2.04 3.60
N MET A 23 10.56 0.81 3.77
CA MET A 23 9.83 -0.38 3.32
C MET A 23 8.64 -0.70 4.23
N HIS A 24 8.80 -0.54 5.54
CA HIS A 24 7.76 -0.79 6.53
C HIS A 24 7.75 0.32 7.60
N PRO A 25 6.59 0.65 8.22
CA PRO A 25 6.51 1.76 9.18
C PRO A 25 7.42 1.64 10.42
N ASP A 26 7.84 0.44 10.79
CA ASP A 26 8.76 0.17 11.92
C ASP A 26 10.25 0.12 11.50
N GLN A 27 10.55 0.24 10.21
CA GLN A 27 11.91 0.20 9.68
C GLN A 27 12.44 1.60 9.40
N ALA A 28 13.75 1.77 9.46
CA ALA A 28 14.40 3.01 9.07
C ALA A 28 14.28 3.24 7.56
N SER A 29 14.30 4.51 7.13
CA SER A 29 14.38 4.83 5.72
C SER A 29 15.80 4.59 5.19
N GLU A 30 15.93 3.83 4.11
CA GLU A 30 17.18 3.46 3.47
C GLU A 30 17.42 4.30 2.21
N ASP A 31 18.69 4.63 1.96
CA ASP A 31 19.11 5.34 0.75
C ASP A 31 19.28 4.37 -0.43
N THR A 32 18.49 4.56 -1.47
CA THR A 32 18.53 3.71 -2.66
C THR A 32 19.75 3.95 -3.55
N LYS A 33 20.51 5.02 -3.31
CA LYS A 33 21.62 5.49 -4.15
C LYS A 33 21.21 5.82 -5.59
N ARG A 34 19.91 5.95 -5.87
CA ARG A 34 19.36 6.29 -7.18
C ARG A 34 18.76 7.68 -7.16
N MET A 35 18.96 8.45 -8.23
CA MET A 35 18.28 9.73 -8.44
C MET A 35 16.82 9.53 -8.85
N PHE A 36 16.55 8.47 -9.64
CA PHE A 36 15.22 8.10 -10.10
C PHE A 36 14.73 6.84 -9.37
N GLN A 37 13.68 6.99 -8.57
CA GLN A 37 13.00 5.89 -7.89
C GLN A 37 11.53 6.26 -7.69
N GLY A 38 10.65 5.59 -8.45
CA GLY A 38 9.20 5.67 -8.28
C GLY A 38 8.73 4.98 -6.99
N PRO A 39 7.42 4.97 -6.73
CA PRO A 39 6.88 4.27 -5.58
C PRO A 39 6.98 2.75 -5.73
N ILE A 40 7.02 2.06 -4.59
CA ILE A 40 6.85 0.62 -4.48
C ILE A 40 5.40 0.38 -4.07
N ILE A 41 4.69 -0.45 -4.82
CA ILE A 41 3.26 -0.71 -4.60
C ILE A 41 3.07 -2.21 -4.39
N GLY A 42 2.62 -2.59 -3.20
CA GLY A 42 2.40 -3.97 -2.79
C GLY A 42 1.12 -4.58 -3.36
N ASP A 43 0.95 -5.86 -3.11
CA ASP A 43 -0.22 -6.61 -3.56
C ASP A 43 -1.51 -6.09 -2.91
N PHE A 44 -2.64 -6.28 -3.59
CA PHE A 44 -3.97 -5.85 -3.11
C PHE A 44 -4.10 -4.35 -2.76
N VAL A 45 -3.10 -3.51 -3.07
CA VAL A 45 -3.22 -2.06 -2.91
C VAL A 45 -4.30 -1.53 -3.85
N ARG A 46 -5.07 -0.58 -3.32
CA ARG A 46 -6.09 0.18 -4.03
C ARG A 46 -5.86 1.67 -3.81
N THR A 47 -6.02 2.47 -4.85
CA THR A 47 -5.99 3.93 -4.77
C THR A 47 -7.30 4.52 -5.27
N ALA A 48 -7.76 5.61 -4.66
CA ALA A 48 -8.89 6.39 -5.15
C ALA A 48 -8.51 7.21 -6.40
N ILE A 49 -9.52 7.76 -7.06
CA ILE A 49 -9.34 8.67 -8.19
C ILE A 49 -8.52 9.89 -7.74
N GLY A 50 -7.55 10.30 -8.56
CA GLY A 50 -6.72 11.47 -8.28
C GLY A 50 -5.66 11.27 -7.21
N THR A 51 -5.39 10.03 -6.79
CA THR A 51 -4.35 9.75 -5.76
C THR A 51 -2.97 10.23 -6.21
N ARG A 52 -2.26 10.96 -5.35
CA ARG A 52 -0.93 11.53 -5.63
C ARG A 52 0.12 10.83 -4.79
N ILE A 53 1.02 10.06 -5.41
CA ILE A 53 2.04 9.25 -4.73
C ILE A 53 3.41 9.92 -4.84
N LEU A 54 4.05 10.18 -3.70
CA LEU A 54 5.35 10.85 -3.65
C LEU A 54 6.49 9.92 -4.08
N THR A 55 7.59 10.50 -4.57
CA THR A 55 8.83 9.81 -4.97
C THR A 55 9.32 8.85 -3.91
N GLY A 56 9.57 7.58 -4.24
CA GLY A 56 10.06 6.59 -3.28
C GLY A 56 9.09 6.28 -2.13
N SER A 57 7.78 6.48 -2.30
CA SER A 57 6.80 6.00 -1.33
C SER A 57 6.67 4.48 -1.39
N CYS A 58 6.39 3.83 -0.25
CA CYS A 58 6.05 2.41 -0.19
C CYS A 58 4.58 2.25 0.23
N LEU A 59 3.73 1.76 -0.67
CA LEU A 59 2.35 1.41 -0.34
C LEU A 59 2.30 -0.10 -0.05
N ASN A 60 2.21 -0.45 1.22
CA ASN A 60 2.23 -1.82 1.71
C ASN A 60 0.97 -2.61 1.37
N THR A 61 1.13 -3.93 1.35
CA THR A 61 0.10 -4.90 0.94
C THR A 61 -1.26 -4.62 1.55
N GLY A 62 -2.28 -4.66 0.71
CA GLY A 62 -3.68 -4.55 1.10
C GLY A 62 -4.17 -3.15 1.43
N SER A 63 -3.31 -2.13 1.42
CA SER A 63 -3.73 -0.78 1.78
C SER A 63 -4.75 -0.19 0.80
N MET A 64 -5.75 0.49 1.32
CA MET A 64 -6.67 1.34 0.55
C MET A 64 -6.30 2.81 0.78
N ILE A 65 -5.95 3.53 -0.28
CA ILE A 65 -5.59 4.94 -0.22
C ILE A 65 -6.73 5.78 -0.81
N ALA A 66 -7.57 6.35 0.03
CA ALA A 66 -8.68 7.24 -0.34
C ALA A 66 -8.50 8.64 0.29
N LEU A 67 -7.33 9.24 0.02
CA LEU A 67 -6.98 10.57 0.51
C LEU A 67 -7.15 11.60 -0.60
N SER A 68 -7.73 12.76 -0.27
CA SER A 68 -7.80 13.91 -1.17
C SER A 68 -6.43 14.58 -1.36
N ASN A 69 -5.54 14.42 -0.36
CA ASN A 69 -4.17 14.92 -0.38
C ASN A 69 -3.16 13.85 -0.86
N TYR A 70 -1.87 14.00 -0.51
CA TYR A 70 -0.84 13.02 -0.85
C TYR A 70 -1.04 11.67 -0.14
N ALA A 71 -0.70 10.60 -0.84
CA ALA A 71 -0.57 9.27 -0.25
C ALA A 71 0.56 9.24 0.81
N PRO A 72 0.47 8.37 1.82
CA PRO A 72 1.51 8.22 2.83
C PRO A 72 2.85 7.81 2.21
N LYS A 73 3.95 8.29 2.80
CA LYS A 73 5.30 7.94 2.36
C LYS A 73 5.59 6.44 2.57
N CYS A 74 5.09 5.87 3.65
CA CYS A 74 5.08 4.44 3.92
C CYS A 74 3.70 4.09 4.50
N SER A 75 2.87 3.34 3.78
CA SER A 75 1.57 2.93 4.31
C SER A 75 1.74 1.73 5.25
N LYS A 76 0.81 1.57 6.19
CA LYS A 76 0.71 0.37 7.03
C LYS A 76 0.16 -0.80 6.19
N PRO A 77 0.67 -2.02 6.34
CA PRO A 77 0.04 -3.20 5.75
C PRO A 77 -1.42 -3.29 6.20
N PHE A 78 -2.31 -3.51 5.25
CA PHE A 78 -3.76 -3.55 5.44
C PHE A 78 -4.30 -2.29 6.13
N GLY A 79 -3.74 -1.11 5.84
CA GLY A 79 -4.29 0.17 6.29
C GLY A 79 -5.42 0.67 5.38
N PHE A 80 -6.45 1.26 5.97
CA PHE A 80 -7.54 1.96 5.29
C PHE A 80 -7.38 3.46 5.55
N TYR A 81 -7.08 4.22 4.51
CA TYR A 81 -6.79 5.65 4.59
C TYR A 81 -7.94 6.42 3.96
N THR A 82 -8.52 7.34 4.74
CA THR A 82 -9.53 8.31 4.32
C THR A 82 -9.15 9.68 4.84
N ASP A 83 -9.80 10.74 4.37
CA ASP A 83 -9.57 12.08 4.92
C ASP A 83 -9.93 12.17 6.42
N ASP A 84 -10.86 11.33 6.91
CA ASP A 84 -11.20 11.21 8.34
C ASP A 84 -10.16 10.41 9.14
N SER A 85 -9.37 9.54 8.48
CA SER A 85 -8.33 8.71 9.10
C SER A 85 -7.03 8.77 8.27
N PRO A 86 -6.35 9.93 8.24
CA PRO A 86 -5.18 10.16 7.38
C PRO A 86 -3.95 9.31 7.76
N ASP A 87 -3.86 8.86 9.03
CA ASP A 87 -2.79 7.99 9.51
C ASP A 87 -3.03 6.51 9.20
N GLY A 88 -4.18 6.18 8.60
CA GLY A 88 -4.59 4.83 8.25
C GLY A 88 -5.01 3.99 9.45
N GLU A 89 -6.29 3.67 9.51
CA GLU A 89 -6.84 2.70 10.46
C GLU A 89 -6.65 1.27 9.93
N PRO A 90 -6.70 0.23 10.78
CA PRO A 90 -6.72 -1.14 10.30
C PRO A 90 -7.93 -1.40 9.40
N TYR A 91 -7.70 -1.96 8.21
CA TYR A 91 -8.78 -2.43 7.35
C TYR A 91 -9.51 -3.59 8.06
N ASP A 92 -10.83 -3.45 8.21
CA ASP A 92 -11.72 -4.53 8.59
C ASP A 92 -11.43 -5.84 7.80
N PRO A 93 -11.12 -6.95 8.49
CA PRO A 93 -10.75 -8.22 7.85
C PRO A 93 -11.81 -8.77 6.90
N ASP A 94 -13.08 -8.73 7.27
CA ASP A 94 -14.14 -9.35 6.47
C ASP A 94 -14.43 -8.53 5.21
N LYS A 95 -14.46 -7.19 5.33
CA LYS A 95 -14.57 -6.29 4.18
C LYS A 95 -13.35 -6.41 3.26
N PHE A 96 -12.15 -6.54 3.82
CA PHE A 96 -10.94 -6.75 3.04
C PHE A 96 -11.01 -8.05 2.23
N ILE A 97 -11.35 -9.17 2.88
CA ILE A 97 -11.47 -10.48 2.23
C ILE A 97 -12.53 -10.45 1.14
N ALA A 98 -13.73 -9.90 1.41
CA ALA A 98 -14.78 -9.75 0.40
C ALA A 98 -14.29 -8.96 -0.83
N THR A 99 -13.53 -7.88 -0.60
CA THR A 99 -12.97 -7.11 -1.70
C THR A 99 -11.86 -7.87 -2.45
N ALA A 100 -10.99 -8.58 -1.74
CA ALA A 100 -9.93 -9.39 -2.33
C ALA A 100 -10.51 -10.53 -3.18
N GLN A 101 -11.58 -11.18 -2.72
CA GLN A 101 -12.35 -12.17 -3.47
C GLN A 101 -12.89 -11.55 -4.77
N ALA A 102 -13.56 -10.40 -4.70
CA ALA A 102 -14.05 -9.71 -5.90
C ALA A 102 -12.92 -9.34 -6.88
N MET A 103 -11.76 -8.91 -6.37
CA MET A 103 -10.57 -8.59 -7.18
C MET A 103 -10.00 -9.81 -7.90
N LEU A 104 -9.95 -10.98 -7.23
CA LEU A 104 -9.51 -12.25 -7.82
C LEU A 104 -10.52 -12.77 -8.83
N ALA A 105 -11.82 -12.72 -8.52
CA ALA A 105 -12.89 -13.18 -9.39
C ALA A 105 -12.91 -12.42 -10.73
N ARG A 106 -12.65 -11.11 -10.73
CA ARG A 106 -12.48 -10.32 -11.97
C ARG A 106 -11.35 -10.84 -12.87
N ARG A 107 -10.36 -11.51 -12.29
CA ARG A 107 -9.23 -12.17 -12.99
C ARG A 107 -9.49 -13.65 -13.24
N LYS A 108 -10.71 -14.14 -13.03
CA LYS A 108 -11.12 -15.55 -13.13
C LYS A 108 -10.34 -16.46 -12.18
N VAL A 109 -9.93 -15.93 -11.02
CA VAL A 109 -9.27 -16.69 -9.96
C VAL A 109 -10.24 -16.82 -8.78
N GLU A 110 -10.50 -18.05 -8.35
CA GLU A 110 -11.29 -18.31 -7.15
C GLU A 110 -10.39 -18.24 -5.91
N MET A 111 -10.90 -17.63 -4.83
CA MET A 111 -10.18 -17.61 -3.56
C MET A 111 -10.39 -18.94 -2.83
N THR A 112 -9.33 -19.72 -2.67
CA THR A 112 -9.38 -20.92 -1.83
C THR A 112 -9.45 -20.56 -0.35
N LYS A 113 -10.05 -21.44 0.47
CA LYS A 113 -10.06 -21.29 1.93
C LYS A 113 -8.66 -21.20 2.54
N GLU A 114 -7.70 -21.91 1.97
CA GLU A 114 -6.30 -21.85 2.40
C GLU A 114 -5.70 -20.46 2.15
N PHE A 115 -5.94 -19.88 0.97
CA PHE A 115 -5.45 -18.53 0.64
C PHE A 115 -6.11 -17.45 1.51
N GLU A 116 -7.43 -17.56 1.73
CA GLU A 116 -8.14 -16.70 2.68
C GLU A 116 -7.52 -16.77 4.08
N GLY A 117 -7.27 -17.98 4.59
CA GLY A 117 -6.64 -18.19 5.90
C GLY A 117 -5.24 -17.54 5.99
N LYS A 118 -4.44 -17.63 4.93
CA LYS A 118 -3.13 -16.95 4.86
C LYS A 118 -3.28 -15.42 4.92
N LEU A 119 -4.22 -14.85 4.16
CA LEU A 119 -4.48 -13.40 4.20
C LEU A 119 -4.93 -12.94 5.58
N ARG A 120 -5.89 -13.62 6.21
CA ARG A 120 -6.35 -13.30 7.57
C ARG A 120 -5.21 -13.35 8.59
N LYS A 121 -4.33 -14.36 8.50
CA LYS A 121 -3.14 -14.45 9.36
C LYS A 121 -2.18 -13.28 9.16
N LEU A 122 -1.97 -12.83 7.92
CA LEU A 122 -1.14 -11.65 7.64
C LEU A 122 -1.78 -10.37 8.20
N MET A 123 -3.09 -10.22 8.13
CA MET A 123 -3.81 -9.05 8.67
C MET A 123 -3.69 -8.94 10.18
N VAL A 124 -3.66 -10.05 10.90
CA VAL A 124 -3.41 -10.07 12.36
C VAL A 124 -1.96 -9.71 12.67
N ASN A 125 -1.01 -10.17 11.86
CA ASN A 125 0.43 -9.96 12.05
C ASN A 125 0.99 -8.70 11.36
N ARG A 126 0.13 -7.76 10.96
CA ARG A 126 0.42 -6.55 10.15
C ARG A 126 1.51 -5.59 10.69
N GLY A 127 2.08 -5.86 11.86
CA GLY A 127 3.20 -5.10 12.46
C GLY A 127 4.42 -5.95 12.82
N LYS A 128 4.53 -7.20 12.35
CA LYS A 128 5.65 -8.12 12.67
C LYS A 128 6.44 -8.59 11.45
N ILE A 129 6.16 -8.05 10.26
CA ILE A 129 6.68 -8.58 8.98
C ILE A 129 8.19 -8.30 8.81
N GLY A 130 8.79 -7.45 9.66
CA GLY A 130 10.23 -7.14 9.68
C GLY A 130 11.04 -7.72 10.85
N GLN A 131 10.44 -8.51 11.75
CA GLN A 131 11.16 -9.13 12.86
C GLN A 131 11.68 -10.52 12.44
N LYS A 132 12.87 -10.54 11.85
CA LYS A 132 13.71 -11.73 11.74
C LYS A 132 15.12 -11.40 12.15
#